data_AF-A0A8T7LYK3-F1
#
_entry.id   AF-A0A8T7LYK3-F1
#
_cell.length_a   1.000
_cell.length_b   1.000
_cell.length_c   1.000
_cell.angle_alpha   90.00
_cell.angle_beta   90.00
_cell.angle_gamma   90.00
#
_symmetry.space_group_name_H-M   'P 1'
#
loop_
_entity.id
_entity.type
_entity.pdbx_description
1 polymer ?
#
loop_
_entity_poly.entity_id
_entity_poly.type
_entity_poly.pdbx_seq_one_letter_code
_entity_poly.pdbx_strand_id
1 'polypeptide(L)'
;MSSNGILPLIQKLKTGIEGFDFIANGGIPKDRTTLVTGTAGSAKTIFAAQFLAEGIDKYEESGVFVTFEESPFDIRQNMEAIGWNITSWEKEGKWAFVDASPEPGSETTIAGNYDLGALLARIESAVNRIQAKRISMDSLGAIFTQFNDNSLIRNELFRIATAMKKMGVTAILTAERIHEYGEIARYGVEEFVADNVIILRNVLEEEKRRRTIEILKFRGTTHQKGEYPFTIIPGEGIMIVPLSAMELKQRSSNVRISSGISELDHMCGGGFFRDSILLVSGATGTGKTLVSTQFIHGGAVNQERCLLFAFEESREQLFRNATGWGMDYEQLEKDGLLKVVCEYPETAGLEDHLIKMKMIIEEFHPNRVAIDSLSALERVSTMRGFREFVIGLTAFIKHQEIAGLFTATTPTLLGGSSVTEAHISTITDSIILLRYVEMFGEMRRGLTVLKMRGSAHDKDIREFSIDGSGMHIGKPFRNITGIIAGNPIHVSAGEVERLGSLFQDEV
;
A
#
# COMPACT_ATOMS: atom_id res chain seq x y z
N MET A 1 24.91 17.20 45.58
CA MET A 1 23.68 17.30 44.77
C MET A 1 23.96 16.62 43.45
N SER A 2 23.47 15.39 43.31
CA SER A 2 23.68 14.51 42.16
C SER A 2 22.89 15.02 40.96
N SER A 3 23.59 15.41 39.91
CA SER A 3 23.02 15.58 38.57
C SER A 3 22.44 14.25 38.12
N ASN A 4 21.11 14.18 37.95
CA ASN A 4 20.45 13.07 37.27
C ASN A 4 20.98 13.00 35.83
N GLY A 5 22.02 12.20 35.63
CA GLY A 5 22.61 11.91 34.32
C GLY A 5 21.68 11.03 33.51
N ILE A 6 20.69 11.64 32.85
CA ILE A 6 19.98 10.98 31.76
C ILE A 6 21.00 10.85 30.63
N LEU A 7 21.50 9.63 30.41
CA LEU A 7 22.33 9.32 29.25
C LEU A 7 21.59 9.81 27.98
N PRO A 8 22.27 10.48 27.04
CA PRO A 8 21.62 11.00 25.85
C PRO A 8 20.95 9.86 25.07
N LEU A 9 19.71 10.09 24.64
CA LEU A 9 18.98 9.18 23.75
C LEU A 9 19.82 8.91 22.50
N ILE A 10 19.87 7.65 22.06
CA ILE A 10 20.61 7.26 20.86
C ILE A 10 20.01 8.02 19.67
N GLN A 11 20.84 8.82 19.01
CA GLN A 11 20.46 9.55 17.81
C GLN A 11 20.21 8.58 16.65
N LYS A 12 19.20 8.87 15.85
CA LYS A 12 18.92 8.16 14.60
C LYS A 12 19.24 9.04 13.40
N LEU A 13 19.70 8.39 12.34
CA LEU A 13 19.97 8.96 11.04
C LEU A 13 18.83 8.56 10.10
N LYS A 14 18.18 9.55 9.50
CA LYS A 14 17.09 9.33 8.55
C LYS A 14 17.63 8.65 7.30
N THR A 15 16.99 7.56 6.87
CA THR A 15 17.38 6.86 5.65
C THR A 15 16.96 7.63 4.42
N GLY A 16 15.81 8.32 4.46
CA GLY A 16 15.18 8.93 3.29
C GLY A 16 14.31 7.98 2.47
N ILE A 17 14.33 6.68 2.80
CA ILE A 17 13.48 5.64 2.20
C ILE A 17 12.03 5.85 2.67
N GLU A 18 11.10 5.95 1.73
CA GLU A 18 9.71 6.26 2.04
C GLU A 18 9.07 5.19 2.93
N GLY A 19 8.39 5.66 3.99
CA GLY A 19 7.77 4.81 5.01
C GLY A 19 8.76 4.18 6.00
N PHE A 20 10.05 3.99 5.64
CA PHE A 20 11.03 3.34 6.53
C PHE A 20 11.28 4.16 7.79
N ASP A 21 11.57 5.45 7.63
CA ASP A 21 11.88 6.34 8.75
C ASP A 21 10.73 6.42 9.75
N PHE A 22 9.49 6.21 9.29
CA PHE A 22 8.31 6.13 10.14
C PHE A 22 8.30 4.84 10.98
N ILE A 23 8.41 3.65 10.36
CA ILE A 23 8.45 2.38 11.12
C ILE A 23 9.69 2.28 12.00
N ALA A 24 10.77 2.94 11.60
CA ALA A 24 12.01 3.05 12.33
C ALA A 24 11.96 4.11 13.44
N ASN A 25 10.87 4.86 13.62
CA ASN A 25 10.75 5.97 14.59
C ASN A 25 11.94 6.95 14.51
N GLY A 26 12.22 7.47 13.31
CA GLY A 26 13.26 8.48 13.05
C GLY A 26 14.50 7.98 12.30
N GLY A 27 14.47 6.76 11.77
CA GLY A 27 15.55 6.18 10.95
C GLY A 27 16.44 5.17 11.69
N ILE A 28 17.64 4.92 11.16
CA ILE A 28 18.57 3.91 11.67
C ILE A 28 19.43 4.51 12.79
N PRO A 29 19.72 3.79 13.90
CA PRO A 29 20.63 4.28 14.92
C PRO A 29 21.99 4.71 14.34
N LYS A 30 22.34 5.97 14.57
CA LYS A 30 23.52 6.62 14.00
C LYS A 30 24.81 6.03 14.59
N ASP A 31 25.86 5.99 13.77
CA ASP A 31 27.22 5.52 14.12
C ASP A 31 27.26 4.05 14.56
N ARG A 32 26.31 3.25 14.05
CA ARG A 32 26.17 1.82 14.33
C ARG A 32 25.97 1.02 13.06
N THR A 33 26.17 -0.29 13.19
CA THR A 33 25.92 -1.26 12.13
C THR A 33 24.48 -1.76 12.18
N THR A 34 23.90 -1.89 10.99
CA THR A 34 22.57 -2.45 10.78
C THR A 34 22.66 -3.58 9.79
N LEU A 35 22.34 -4.78 10.27
CA LEU A 35 22.29 -5.97 9.45
C LEU A 35 20.94 -6.02 8.72
N VAL A 36 20.97 -6.07 7.39
CA VAL A 36 19.82 -6.25 6.52
C VAL A 36 19.88 -7.66 5.96
N THR A 37 18.96 -8.50 6.39
CA THR A 37 18.93 -9.92 6.03
C THR A 37 17.74 -10.24 5.14
N GLY A 38 17.89 -11.22 4.25
CA GLY A 38 16.80 -11.62 3.36
C GLY A 38 17.20 -12.68 2.34
N THR A 39 16.21 -13.41 1.82
CA THR A 39 16.41 -14.42 0.77
C THR A 39 16.83 -13.79 -0.56
N ALA A 40 17.12 -14.62 -1.57
CA ALA A 40 17.37 -14.13 -2.92
C ALA A 40 16.17 -13.33 -3.45
N GLY A 41 16.42 -12.17 -4.08
CA GLY A 41 15.37 -11.32 -4.65
C GLY A 41 14.52 -10.51 -3.62
N SER A 42 14.91 -10.50 -2.35
CA SER A 42 14.26 -9.72 -1.27
C SER A 42 14.63 -8.22 -1.27
N ALA A 43 15.40 -7.73 -2.25
CA ALA A 43 15.78 -6.32 -2.43
C ALA A 43 16.85 -5.77 -1.44
N LYS A 44 17.70 -6.63 -0.86
CA LYS A 44 18.80 -6.22 0.04
C LYS A 44 19.73 -5.17 -0.57
N THR A 45 20.23 -5.45 -1.77
CA THR A 45 21.14 -4.56 -2.53
C THR A 45 20.49 -3.22 -2.86
N ILE A 46 19.20 -3.24 -3.20
CA ILE A 46 18.42 -2.02 -3.47
C ILE A 46 18.29 -1.19 -2.18
N PHE A 47 17.95 -1.80 -1.04
CA PHE A 47 17.90 -1.10 0.25
C PHE A 47 19.24 -0.47 0.61
N ALA A 48 20.33 -1.22 0.42
CA ALA A 48 21.69 -0.78 0.69
C ALA A 48 22.12 0.39 -0.22
N ALA A 49 21.80 0.33 -1.51
CA ALA A 49 22.10 1.40 -2.45
C ALA A 49 21.23 2.64 -2.21
N GLN A 50 19.92 2.46 -2.01
CA GLN A 50 18.97 3.55 -1.75
C GLN A 50 19.35 4.32 -0.48
N PHE A 51 19.81 3.65 0.57
CA PHE A 51 20.31 4.31 1.77
C PHE A 51 21.43 5.32 1.49
N LEU A 52 22.33 5.01 0.56
CA LEU A 52 23.39 5.93 0.15
C LEU A 52 22.85 7.01 -0.78
N ALA A 53 22.08 6.63 -1.80
CA ALA A 53 21.50 7.55 -2.78
C ALA A 53 20.67 8.65 -2.11
N GLU A 54 19.76 8.27 -1.21
CA GLU A 54 18.93 9.19 -0.45
C GLU A 54 19.74 10.04 0.53
N GLY A 55 20.86 9.53 1.01
CA GLY A 55 21.82 10.31 1.80
C GLY A 55 22.41 11.46 1.02
N ILE A 56 22.81 11.17 -0.23
CA ILE A 56 23.39 12.16 -1.12
C ILE A 56 22.33 13.19 -1.56
N ASP A 57 21.17 12.73 -2.03
CA ASP A 57 20.15 13.59 -2.62
C ASP A 57 19.38 14.42 -1.59
N LYS A 58 18.99 13.83 -0.45
CA LYS A 58 18.13 14.52 0.54
C LYS A 58 18.91 15.17 1.68
N TYR A 59 20.14 14.72 1.94
CA TYR A 59 20.88 15.11 3.16
C TYR A 59 22.31 15.59 2.90
N GLU A 60 22.78 15.62 1.65
CA GLU A 60 24.17 15.97 1.29
C GLU A 60 25.23 15.10 2.00
N GLU A 61 24.87 13.86 2.33
CA GLU A 61 25.73 12.92 3.04
C GLU A 61 26.37 11.94 2.06
N SER A 62 27.70 12.02 1.90
CA SER A 62 28.46 11.15 1.01
C SER A 62 28.50 9.70 1.51
N GLY A 63 28.57 8.75 0.57
CA GLY A 63 28.41 7.32 0.83
C GLY A 63 29.49 6.44 0.21
N VAL A 64 29.92 5.40 0.93
CA VAL A 64 30.80 4.34 0.40
C VAL A 64 30.01 3.05 0.20
N PHE A 65 30.09 2.48 -1.00
CA PHE A 65 29.51 1.17 -1.31
C PHE A 65 30.63 0.13 -1.44
N VAL A 66 30.62 -0.87 -0.57
CA VAL A 66 31.56 -1.99 -0.57
C VAL A 66 30.86 -3.18 -1.20
N THR A 67 31.40 -3.70 -2.29
CA THR A 67 30.82 -4.85 -3.00
C THR A 67 31.73 -6.08 -2.86
N PHE A 68 31.14 -7.27 -2.66
CA PHE A 68 31.87 -8.54 -2.51
C PHE A 68 31.59 -9.57 -3.60
N GLU A 69 30.54 -9.37 -4.39
CA GLU A 69 30.09 -10.33 -5.40
C GLU A 69 29.97 -9.67 -6.77
N GLU A 70 29.19 -8.60 -6.86
CA GLU A 70 28.98 -7.86 -8.11
C GLU A 70 30.10 -6.84 -8.36
N SER A 71 30.47 -6.64 -9.62
CA SER A 71 31.48 -5.62 -9.94
C SER A 71 30.90 -4.21 -9.72
N PRO A 72 31.74 -3.20 -9.42
CA PRO A 72 31.28 -1.81 -9.38
C PRO A 72 30.64 -1.34 -10.69
N PHE A 73 30.98 -1.97 -11.82
CA PHE A 73 30.36 -1.70 -13.11
C PHE A 73 28.91 -2.18 -13.15
N ASP A 74 28.65 -3.42 -12.73
CA ASP A 74 27.30 -4.01 -12.74
C ASP A 74 26.38 -3.30 -11.76
N ILE A 75 26.86 -3.01 -10.54
CA ILE A 75 26.09 -2.23 -9.55
C ILE A 75 25.73 -0.87 -10.12
N ARG A 76 26.68 -0.16 -10.76
CA ARG A 76 26.40 1.13 -11.37
C ARG A 76 25.31 1.04 -12.43
N GLN A 77 25.40 0.06 -13.33
CA GLN A 77 24.40 -0.14 -14.39
C GLN A 77 23.01 -0.44 -13.82
N ASN A 78 22.93 -1.33 -12.82
CA ASN A 78 21.67 -1.73 -12.19
C ASN A 78 21.01 -0.56 -11.46
N MET A 79 21.79 0.24 -10.73
CA MET A 79 21.27 1.38 -9.97
C MET A 79 20.91 2.58 -10.84
N GLU A 80 21.65 2.81 -11.93
CA GLU A 80 21.29 3.84 -12.92
C GLU A 80 19.99 3.50 -13.65
N ALA A 81 19.72 2.21 -13.90
CA ALA A 81 18.44 1.77 -14.45
C ALA A 81 17.25 2.02 -13.50
N ILE A 82 17.49 2.07 -12.19
CA ILE A 82 16.51 2.46 -11.17
C ILE A 82 16.35 3.98 -11.10
N GLY A 83 17.29 4.77 -11.64
CA GLY A 83 17.22 6.24 -11.68
C GLY A 83 18.25 6.95 -10.80
N TRP A 84 19.17 6.24 -10.15
CA TRP A 84 20.21 6.85 -9.32
C TRP A 84 21.48 7.14 -10.12
N ASN A 85 21.87 8.41 -10.21
CA ASN A 85 22.98 8.85 -11.04
C ASN A 85 24.35 8.68 -10.34
N ILE A 86 24.72 7.41 -10.10
CA ILE A 86 25.96 7.04 -9.40
C ILE A 86 27.18 7.59 -10.13
N THR A 87 27.22 7.55 -11.47
CA THR A 87 28.34 8.11 -12.24
C THR A 87 28.60 9.58 -11.92
N SER A 88 27.55 10.40 -11.78
CA SER A 88 27.70 11.81 -11.40
C SER A 88 28.24 11.94 -9.98
N TRP A 89 27.66 11.21 -9.02
CA TRP A 89 28.08 11.28 -7.64
C TRP A 89 29.51 10.79 -7.39
N GLU A 90 30.00 9.81 -8.14
CA GLU A 90 31.41 9.40 -8.09
C GLU A 90 32.35 10.51 -8.57
N LYS A 91 32.00 11.20 -9.67
CA LYS A 91 32.79 12.32 -10.21
C LYS A 91 32.79 13.52 -9.26
N GLU A 92 31.67 13.76 -8.58
CA GLU A 92 31.52 14.80 -7.56
C GLU A 92 32.18 14.45 -6.23
N GLY A 93 32.70 13.22 -6.08
CA GLY A 93 33.29 12.75 -4.82
C GLY A 93 32.27 12.54 -3.70
N LYS A 94 31.00 12.28 -4.04
CA LYS A 94 29.91 11.98 -3.11
C LYS A 94 29.64 10.48 -2.95
N TRP A 95 30.01 9.68 -3.95
CA TRP A 95 29.94 8.22 -3.93
C TRP A 95 31.33 7.62 -4.14
N ALA A 96 31.65 6.52 -3.47
CA ALA A 96 32.85 5.75 -3.75
C ALA A 96 32.61 4.25 -3.64
N PHE A 97 33.13 3.48 -4.59
CA PHE A 97 33.18 2.03 -4.48
C PHE A 97 34.45 1.54 -3.79
N VAL A 98 34.29 0.47 -3.00
CA VAL A 98 35.38 -0.40 -2.56
C VAL A 98 35.08 -1.79 -3.10
N ASP A 99 35.83 -2.20 -4.10
CA ASP A 99 35.67 -3.51 -4.73
C ASP A 99 36.43 -4.60 -3.95
N ALA A 100 35.69 -5.50 -3.32
CA ALA A 100 36.20 -6.65 -2.61
C ALA A 100 35.75 -7.97 -3.28
N SER A 101 35.26 -7.91 -4.51
CA SER A 101 34.92 -9.09 -5.30
C SER A 101 36.19 -9.83 -5.74
N PRO A 102 36.18 -11.17 -5.78
CA PRO A 102 37.31 -11.95 -6.27
C PRO A 102 37.47 -11.81 -7.79
N GLU A 103 38.70 -11.64 -8.27
CA GLU A 103 38.97 -11.56 -9.71
C GLU A 103 38.75 -12.94 -10.38
N PRO A 104 37.95 -13.01 -11.46
CA PRO A 104 37.74 -14.26 -12.19
C PRO A 104 39.06 -14.82 -12.73
N GLY A 105 39.42 -16.03 -12.31
CA GLY A 105 40.63 -16.72 -12.77
C GLY A 105 41.88 -16.54 -11.91
N SER A 106 41.83 -15.74 -10.83
CA SER A 106 42.86 -15.79 -9.79
C SER A 106 42.54 -16.90 -8.80
N GLU A 107 43.31 -18.00 -8.80
CA GLU A 107 43.37 -18.90 -7.65
C GLU A 107 44.09 -18.15 -6.52
N THR A 108 43.35 -17.33 -5.77
CA THR A 108 43.88 -16.72 -4.55
C THR A 108 44.22 -17.85 -3.59
N THR A 109 45.49 -18.22 -3.55
CA THR A 109 46.00 -19.20 -2.58
C THR A 109 45.98 -18.52 -1.22
N ILE A 110 44.93 -18.79 -0.43
CA ILE A 110 44.81 -18.23 0.92
C ILE A 110 45.88 -18.89 1.80
N ALA A 111 47.02 -18.23 1.95
CA ALA A 111 48.06 -18.61 2.90
C ALA A 111 47.76 -17.97 4.26
N GLY A 112 47.08 -18.71 5.15
CA GLY A 112 46.77 -18.28 6.52
C GLY A 112 45.28 -18.10 6.80
N ASN A 113 44.94 -17.52 7.96
CA ASN A 113 43.56 -17.17 8.29
C ASN A 113 43.15 -15.92 7.47
N TYR A 114 41.94 -15.93 6.91
CA TYR A 114 41.39 -14.77 6.20
C TYR A 114 41.25 -13.58 7.16
N ASP A 115 41.86 -12.43 6.84
CA ASP A 115 41.91 -11.22 7.68
C ASP A 115 41.27 -10.02 6.94
N LEU A 116 40.24 -9.42 7.54
CA LEU A 116 39.56 -8.23 7.02
C LEU A 116 40.37 -6.93 7.19
N GLY A 117 41.56 -6.95 7.78
CA GLY A 117 42.38 -5.77 8.04
C GLY A 117 42.67 -4.93 6.79
N ALA A 118 43.08 -5.56 5.68
CA ALA A 118 43.37 -4.86 4.43
C ALA A 118 42.11 -4.23 3.82
N LEU A 119 40.97 -4.92 3.90
CA LEU A 119 39.68 -4.40 3.47
C LEU A 119 39.27 -3.18 4.30
N LEU A 120 39.35 -3.28 5.64
CA LEU A 120 39.03 -2.18 6.54
C LEU A 120 39.90 -0.95 6.27
N ALA A 121 41.18 -1.12 5.95
CA ALA A 121 42.06 -0.02 5.56
C ALA A 121 41.65 0.63 4.23
N ARG A 122 41.20 -0.17 3.24
CA ARG A 122 40.65 0.35 1.97
C ARG A 122 39.35 1.12 2.19
N ILE A 123 38.48 0.61 3.06
CA ILE A 123 37.24 1.30 3.46
C ILE A 123 37.58 2.61 4.18
N GLU A 124 38.49 2.60 5.14
CA GLU A 124 38.92 3.81 5.87
C GLU A 124 39.48 4.87 4.92
N SER A 125 40.31 4.46 3.95
CA SER A 125 40.85 5.35 2.91
C SER A 125 39.72 5.96 2.06
N ALA A 126 38.76 5.16 1.62
CA ALA A 126 37.62 5.64 0.84
C ALA A 126 36.75 6.62 1.64
N VAL A 127 36.41 6.27 2.89
CA VAL A 127 35.63 7.12 3.80
C VAL A 127 36.29 8.46 4.01
N ASN A 128 37.60 8.48 4.29
CA ASN A 128 38.34 9.71 4.50
C ASN A 128 38.46 10.55 3.22
N ARG A 129 38.60 9.91 2.05
CA ARG A 129 38.70 10.60 0.76
C ARG A 129 37.45 11.40 0.42
N ILE A 130 36.26 10.84 0.65
CA ILE A 130 34.98 11.47 0.32
C ILE A 130 34.22 12.02 1.54
N GLN A 131 34.85 12.00 2.73
CA GLN A 131 34.25 12.40 4.00
C GLN A 131 32.88 11.73 4.25
N ALA A 132 32.79 10.44 3.95
CA ALA A 132 31.53 9.70 3.99
C ALA A 132 30.91 9.66 5.39
N LYS A 133 29.58 9.68 5.43
CA LYS A 133 28.77 9.47 6.64
C LYS A 133 28.02 8.14 6.63
N ARG A 134 27.83 7.58 5.44
CA ARG A 134 27.07 6.36 5.21
C ARG A 134 27.93 5.31 4.52
N ILE A 135 27.79 4.06 4.94
CA ILE A 135 28.43 2.91 4.29
C ILE A 135 27.41 1.82 4.05
N SER A 136 27.48 1.19 2.89
CA SER A 136 26.75 -0.02 2.57
C SER A 136 27.73 -1.12 2.15
N MET A 137 27.59 -2.31 2.74
CA MET A 137 28.44 -3.48 2.46
C MET A 137 27.57 -4.62 1.95
N ASP A 138 27.76 -5.03 0.68
CA ASP A 138 26.89 -5.96 -0.03
C ASP A 138 27.65 -7.02 -0.87
N SER A 139 27.52 -8.33 -0.67
CA SER A 139 26.94 -9.04 0.47
C SER A 139 28.02 -9.69 1.32
N LEU A 140 27.88 -9.68 2.65
CA LEU A 140 28.84 -10.36 3.54
C LEU A 140 28.81 -11.89 3.39
N GLY A 141 27.78 -12.43 2.74
CA GLY A 141 27.63 -13.87 2.49
C GLY A 141 28.84 -14.46 1.76
N ALA A 142 29.34 -13.77 0.73
CA ALA A 142 30.51 -14.20 -0.03
C ALA A 142 31.75 -14.40 0.84
N ILE A 143 32.02 -13.47 1.75
CA ILE A 143 33.17 -13.55 2.66
C ILE A 143 33.02 -14.74 3.61
N PHE A 144 31.83 -14.95 4.16
CA PHE A 144 31.61 -15.97 5.19
C PHE A 144 31.76 -17.40 4.68
N THR A 145 31.62 -17.64 3.37
CA THR A 145 31.92 -18.96 2.78
C THR A 145 33.38 -19.40 2.94
N GLN A 146 34.29 -18.45 3.18
CA GLN A 146 35.72 -18.73 3.38
C GLN A 146 36.07 -19.08 4.83
N PHE A 147 35.12 -18.94 5.76
CA PHE A 147 35.30 -19.26 7.17
C PHE A 147 34.70 -20.63 7.50
N ASN A 148 35.49 -21.46 8.20
CA ASN A 148 35.08 -22.81 8.61
C ASN A 148 34.42 -22.87 10.00
N ASP A 149 34.37 -21.75 10.74
CA ASP A 149 33.88 -21.70 12.12
C ASP A 149 33.05 -20.43 12.39
N ASN A 150 31.85 -20.60 12.94
CA ASN A 150 30.95 -19.53 13.35
C ASN A 150 31.58 -18.57 14.38
N SER A 151 32.53 -19.03 15.19
CA SER A 151 33.27 -18.19 16.14
C SER A 151 34.14 -17.15 15.44
N LEU A 152 34.74 -17.51 14.29
CA LEU A 152 35.53 -16.59 13.48
C LEU A 152 34.64 -15.54 12.82
N ILE A 153 33.51 -15.97 12.24
CA ILE A 153 32.50 -15.07 11.65
C ILE A 153 32.05 -14.03 12.68
N ARG A 154 31.76 -14.47 13.91
CA ARG A 154 31.36 -13.59 15.01
C ARG A 154 32.44 -12.55 15.35
N ASN A 155 33.70 -12.96 15.41
CA ASN A 155 34.82 -12.07 15.72
C ASN A 155 35.03 -11.03 14.62
N GLU A 156 34.96 -11.44 13.35
CA GLU A 156 35.13 -10.54 12.21
C GLU A 156 33.96 -9.56 12.06
N LEU A 157 32.71 -9.99 12.28
CA LEU A 157 31.56 -9.09 12.34
C LEU A 157 31.70 -8.05 13.46
N PHE A 158 32.21 -8.46 14.62
CA PHE A 158 32.44 -7.55 15.75
C PHE A 158 33.54 -6.54 15.41
N ARG A 159 34.58 -6.97 14.70
CA ARG A 159 35.66 -6.11 14.23
C ARG A 159 35.17 -5.10 13.20
N ILE A 160 34.34 -5.51 12.23
CA ILE A 160 33.67 -4.58 11.29
C ILE A 160 32.87 -3.55 12.08
N ALA A 161 32.00 -3.98 13.00
CA ALA A 161 31.16 -3.08 13.77
C ALA A 161 31.98 -2.06 14.59
N THR A 162 33.07 -2.52 15.21
CA THR A 162 33.99 -1.65 15.95
C THR A 162 34.69 -0.65 15.04
N ALA A 163 35.12 -1.08 13.84
CA ALA A 163 35.77 -0.22 12.86
C ALA A 163 34.82 0.87 12.35
N MET A 164 33.60 0.52 11.96
CA MET A 164 32.58 1.49 11.51
C MET A 164 32.28 2.53 12.60
N LYS A 165 32.11 2.07 13.85
CA LYS A 165 31.89 2.96 14.99
C LYS A 165 33.07 3.91 15.23
N LYS A 166 34.32 3.43 15.09
CA LYS A 166 35.53 4.25 15.23
C LYS A 166 35.63 5.30 14.10
N MET A 167 35.19 4.96 12.89
CA MET A 167 35.13 5.88 11.75
C MET A 167 34.00 6.91 11.86
N GLY A 168 33.04 6.72 12.78
CA GLY A 168 31.91 7.64 12.95
C GLY A 168 30.95 7.63 11.75
N VAL A 169 30.75 6.45 11.17
CA VAL A 169 29.86 6.22 10.02
C VAL A 169 28.71 5.31 10.40
N THR A 170 27.56 5.51 9.76
CA THR A 170 26.39 4.62 9.91
C THR A 170 26.42 3.59 8.78
N ALA A 171 26.43 2.31 9.14
CA ALA A 171 26.71 1.23 8.19
C ALA A 171 25.53 0.26 8.02
N ILE A 172 25.22 -0.07 6.78
CA ILE A 172 24.35 -1.19 6.39
C ILE A 172 25.23 -2.35 5.97
N LEU A 173 24.94 -3.53 6.53
CA LEU A 173 25.58 -4.80 6.17
C LEU A 173 24.50 -5.71 5.62
N THR A 174 24.64 -6.22 4.40
CA THR A 174 23.67 -7.19 3.89
C THR A 174 24.16 -8.62 4.13
N ALA A 175 23.21 -9.51 4.44
CA ALA A 175 23.47 -10.94 4.56
C ALA A 175 22.32 -11.76 4.01
N GLU A 176 22.65 -12.96 3.54
CA GLU A 176 21.67 -13.87 2.97
C GLU A 176 21.05 -14.79 4.03
N ARG A 177 19.87 -15.29 3.72
CA ARG A 177 19.22 -16.40 4.43
C ARG A 177 18.59 -17.37 3.43
N ILE A 178 18.41 -18.60 3.87
CA ILE A 178 17.95 -19.71 3.02
C ILE A 178 16.43 -19.77 2.94
N HIS A 179 15.74 -19.54 4.06
CA HIS A 179 14.29 -19.66 4.17
C HIS A 179 13.67 -18.32 4.55
N GLU A 180 12.47 -18.04 4.01
CA GLU A 180 11.73 -16.81 4.34
C GLU A 180 11.45 -16.73 5.83
N TYR A 181 10.92 -17.81 6.42
CA TYR A 181 10.65 -17.98 7.84
C TYR A 181 11.57 -19.07 8.41
N GLY A 182 12.77 -18.67 8.80
CA GLY A 182 13.76 -19.54 9.43
C GLY A 182 14.76 -18.71 10.24
N GLU A 183 16.02 -19.15 10.24
CA GLU A 183 17.11 -18.40 10.86
C GLU A 183 17.25 -17.01 10.24
N ILE A 184 17.72 -16.05 11.05
CA ILE A 184 17.75 -14.64 10.64
C ILE A 184 18.81 -14.41 9.56
N ALA A 185 19.93 -15.11 9.66
CA ALA A 185 20.99 -15.13 8.67
C ALA A 185 21.51 -16.57 8.53
N ARG A 186 22.31 -16.81 7.49
CA ARG A 186 22.76 -18.15 7.12
C ARG A 186 23.53 -18.91 8.22
N TYR A 187 24.25 -18.21 9.09
CA TYR A 187 25.12 -18.84 10.10
C TYR A 187 24.58 -18.71 11.54
N GLY A 188 23.45 -18.02 11.75
CA GLY A 188 22.78 -17.85 13.04
C GLY A 188 23.61 -17.12 14.12
N VAL A 189 24.68 -16.42 13.73
CA VAL A 189 25.54 -15.65 14.63
C VAL A 189 25.46 -14.15 14.38
N GLU A 190 25.10 -13.78 13.16
CA GLU A 190 25.15 -12.42 12.63
C GLU A 190 24.19 -11.51 13.39
N GLU A 191 23.00 -12.00 13.69
CA GLU A 191 21.98 -11.26 14.42
C GLU A 191 22.41 -10.93 15.84
N PHE A 192 23.26 -11.73 16.48
CA PHE A 192 23.68 -11.48 17.87
C PHE A 192 24.78 -10.43 17.96
N VAL A 193 25.60 -10.31 16.90
CA VAL A 193 26.67 -9.32 16.81
C VAL A 193 26.14 -7.96 16.40
N ALA A 194 25.23 -7.91 15.43
CA ALA A 194 24.67 -6.66 14.95
C ALA A 194 23.89 -5.92 16.04
N ASP A 195 24.08 -4.60 16.11
CA ASP A 195 23.32 -3.74 17.02
C ASP A 195 21.86 -3.62 16.58
N ASN A 196 21.66 -3.61 15.28
CA ASN A 196 20.37 -3.41 14.64
C ASN A 196 20.16 -4.51 13.60
N VAL A 197 18.94 -5.03 13.49
CA VAL A 197 18.60 -6.07 12.51
C VAL A 197 17.29 -5.72 11.82
N ILE A 198 17.35 -5.73 10.49
CA ILE A 198 16.23 -5.57 9.57
C ILE A 198 16.12 -6.86 8.76
N ILE A 199 14.89 -7.30 8.52
CA ILE A 199 14.56 -8.49 7.77
C ILE A 199 13.73 -8.08 6.56
N LEU A 200 14.18 -8.46 5.37
CA LEU A 200 13.45 -8.38 4.11
C LEU A 200 13.01 -9.78 3.73
N ARG A 201 11.71 -9.96 3.48
CA ARG A 201 11.11 -11.23 3.06
C ARG A 201 10.50 -11.08 1.67
N ASN A 202 10.49 -12.17 0.92
CA ASN A 202 9.85 -12.29 -0.38
C ASN A 202 8.91 -13.51 -0.38
N VAL A 203 7.91 -13.46 0.48
CA VAL A 203 7.04 -14.59 0.81
C VAL A 203 6.24 -15.01 -0.42
N LEU A 204 6.23 -16.31 -0.73
CA LEU A 204 5.29 -16.88 -1.70
C LEU A 204 3.98 -17.17 -0.97
N GLU A 205 2.96 -16.36 -1.23
CA GLU A 205 1.60 -16.59 -0.77
C GLU A 205 0.77 -17.01 -1.99
N GLU A 206 0.28 -18.26 -1.97
CA GLU A 206 -0.37 -18.89 -3.12
C GLU A 206 0.53 -18.87 -4.37
N GLU A 207 0.17 -18.14 -5.41
CA GLU A 207 0.93 -18.01 -6.66
C GLU A 207 1.60 -16.63 -6.80
N LYS A 208 1.53 -15.78 -5.77
CA LYS A 208 2.06 -14.41 -5.79
C LYS A 208 3.18 -14.21 -4.78
N ARG A 209 4.14 -13.36 -5.14
CA ARG A 209 5.23 -12.94 -4.25
C ARG A 209 4.85 -11.66 -3.53
N ARG A 210 4.97 -11.67 -2.20
CA ARG A 210 4.72 -10.53 -1.33
C ARG A 210 6.00 -10.14 -0.62
N ARG A 211 6.43 -8.90 -0.83
CA ARG A 211 7.62 -8.36 -0.16
C ARG A 211 7.25 -7.68 1.14
N THR A 212 7.92 -8.05 2.24
CA THR A 212 7.72 -7.43 3.55
C THR A 212 9.05 -7.06 4.20
N ILE A 213 9.03 -5.99 5.00
CA ILE A 213 10.14 -5.52 5.80
C ILE A 213 9.76 -5.53 7.27
N GLU A 214 10.68 -5.97 8.11
CA GLU A 214 10.53 -6.04 9.56
C GLU A 214 11.79 -5.49 10.24
N ILE A 215 11.60 -4.64 11.24
CA ILE A 215 12.69 -4.26 12.15
C ILE A 215 12.63 -5.22 13.33
N LEU A 216 13.57 -6.17 13.37
CA LEU A 216 13.63 -7.17 14.45
C LEU A 216 14.10 -6.51 15.75
N LYS A 217 15.14 -5.67 15.66
CA LYS A 217 15.66 -4.93 16.82
C LYS A 217 16.42 -3.68 16.41
N PHE A 218 16.31 -2.63 17.24
CA PHE A 218 17.29 -1.55 17.36
C PHE A 218 17.78 -1.45 18.80
N ARG A 219 19.07 -1.73 19.05
CA ARG A 219 19.58 -1.70 20.42
C ARG A 219 19.51 -0.30 21.02
N GLY A 220 18.70 -0.14 22.07
CA GLY A 220 18.58 1.09 22.86
C GLY A 220 17.64 2.15 22.27
N THR A 221 16.89 1.84 21.22
CA THR A 221 15.81 2.71 20.73
C THR A 221 14.57 1.90 20.40
N THR A 222 13.41 2.56 20.31
CA THR A 222 12.16 1.92 19.90
C THR A 222 12.01 1.93 18.38
N HIS A 223 11.21 1.01 17.88
CA HIS A 223 10.75 0.93 16.50
C HIS A 223 9.35 0.31 16.51
N GLN A 224 8.64 0.37 15.38
CA GLN A 224 7.41 -0.37 15.23
C GLN A 224 7.70 -1.86 15.03
N LYS A 225 6.77 -2.70 15.50
CA LYS A 225 6.91 -4.15 15.50
C LYS A 225 6.02 -4.76 14.44
N GLY A 226 6.49 -5.86 13.85
CA GLY A 226 5.77 -6.61 12.84
C GLY A 226 6.28 -6.34 11.43
N GLU A 227 5.65 -7.03 10.48
CA GLU A 227 5.97 -6.95 9.07
C GLU A 227 5.14 -5.86 8.38
N TYR A 228 5.82 -5.10 7.52
CA TYR A 228 5.22 -4.06 6.70
C TYR A 228 5.41 -4.39 5.23
N PRO A 229 4.36 -4.37 4.41
CA PRO A 229 4.51 -4.56 2.97
C PRO A 229 5.31 -3.40 2.34
N PHE A 230 6.10 -3.72 1.32
CA PHE A 230 6.79 -2.73 0.51
C PHE A 230 6.80 -3.14 -0.97
N THR A 231 6.92 -2.17 -1.87
CA THR A 231 7.24 -2.43 -3.28
C THR A 231 8.51 -1.71 -3.70
N ILE A 232 8.96 -1.98 -4.93
CA ILE A 232 10.08 -1.30 -5.58
C ILE A 232 9.53 -0.58 -6.81
N ILE A 233 9.61 0.75 -6.80
CA ILE A 233 9.13 1.60 -7.89
C ILE A 233 10.33 2.03 -8.74
N PRO A 234 10.28 1.88 -10.07
CA PRO A 234 11.28 2.45 -10.96
C PRO A 234 11.37 3.98 -10.76
N GLY A 235 12.58 4.51 -10.55
CA GLY A 235 12.80 5.93 -10.25
C GLY A 235 12.91 6.27 -8.77
N GLU A 236 12.26 5.50 -7.89
CA GLU A 236 12.14 5.84 -6.46
C GLU A 236 12.76 4.77 -5.53
N GLY A 237 12.84 3.51 -5.96
CA GLY A 237 13.35 2.40 -5.17
C GLY A 237 12.29 1.82 -4.23
N ILE A 238 12.71 1.39 -3.03
CA ILE A 238 11.82 0.79 -2.04
C ILE A 238 10.88 1.84 -1.47
N MET A 239 9.58 1.53 -1.49
CA MET A 239 8.52 2.29 -0.82
C MET A 239 7.76 1.36 0.14
N ILE A 240 7.77 1.69 1.42
CA ILE A 240 7.09 0.92 2.47
C ILE A 240 5.71 1.52 2.69
N VAL A 241 4.70 0.67 2.91
CA VAL A 241 3.33 1.09 3.19
C VAL A 241 2.99 0.85 4.66
N PRO A 242 3.36 1.77 5.58
CA PRO A 242 3.03 1.64 6.99
C PRO A 242 1.59 2.08 7.25
N LEU A 243 0.65 1.14 7.26
CA LEU A 243 -0.76 1.43 7.57
C LEU A 243 -0.95 2.00 8.98
N SER A 244 -0.08 1.64 9.92
CA SER A 244 -0.01 2.23 11.26
C SER A 244 0.41 3.71 11.25
N ALA A 245 0.98 4.21 10.15
CA ALA A 245 1.37 5.62 10.00
C ALA A 245 0.23 6.55 9.64
N MET A 246 -0.86 6.00 9.16
CA MET A 246 -2.03 6.78 8.80
C MET A 246 -2.70 7.24 10.08
N GLU A 247 -2.26 8.39 10.60
CA GLU A 247 -2.94 9.05 11.69
C GLU A 247 -4.40 9.29 11.30
N LEU A 248 -5.33 8.94 12.19
CA LEU A 248 -6.76 9.24 12.06
C LEU A 248 -7.03 10.73 12.32
N LYS A 249 -6.37 11.61 11.56
CA LYS A 249 -6.53 13.06 11.62
C LYS A 249 -7.15 13.63 10.33
N GLN A 250 -7.85 12.79 9.56
CA GLN A 250 -8.48 13.23 8.32
C GLN A 250 -9.45 14.38 8.60
N ARG A 251 -9.40 15.41 7.75
CA ARG A 251 -10.38 16.49 7.79
C ARG A 251 -11.73 15.94 7.34
N SER A 252 -12.79 16.42 7.98
CA SER A 252 -14.16 16.10 7.60
C SER A 252 -14.96 17.39 7.55
N SER A 253 -15.57 17.64 6.40
CA SER A 253 -16.46 18.77 6.17
C SER A 253 -17.90 18.31 6.00
N ASN A 254 -18.83 19.25 6.19
CA ASN A 254 -20.25 19.03 5.89
C ASN A 254 -20.59 19.32 4.42
N VAL A 255 -19.59 19.46 3.55
CA VAL A 255 -19.78 19.75 2.12
C VAL A 255 -20.44 18.56 1.44
N ARG A 256 -21.56 18.83 0.75
CA ARG A 256 -22.32 17.83 0.01
C ARG A 256 -21.97 17.88 -1.47
N ILE A 257 -21.93 16.72 -2.10
CA ILE A 257 -21.78 16.52 -3.54
C ILE A 257 -22.93 15.65 -4.07
N SER A 258 -23.32 15.89 -5.32
CA SER A 258 -24.34 15.07 -5.97
C SER A 258 -23.81 13.69 -6.30
N SER A 259 -24.64 12.67 -6.17
CA SER A 259 -24.41 11.31 -6.65
C SER A 259 -24.56 11.17 -8.17
N GLY A 260 -25.05 12.20 -8.86
CA GLY A 260 -25.50 12.12 -10.25
C GLY A 260 -26.91 11.54 -10.40
N ILE A 261 -27.57 11.14 -9.30
CA ILE A 261 -28.94 10.62 -9.26
C ILE A 261 -29.73 11.43 -8.22
N SER A 262 -30.61 12.32 -8.69
CA SER A 262 -31.32 13.28 -7.83
C SER A 262 -32.10 12.61 -6.69
N GLU A 263 -32.79 11.52 -6.98
CA GLU A 263 -33.55 10.75 -5.99
C GLU A 263 -32.64 10.10 -4.95
N LEU A 264 -31.44 9.64 -5.35
CA LEU A 264 -30.46 9.09 -4.43
C LEU A 264 -29.89 10.20 -3.52
N ASP A 265 -29.70 11.41 -4.07
CA ASP A 265 -29.30 12.57 -3.28
C ASP A 265 -30.34 12.90 -2.22
N HIS A 266 -31.63 12.86 -2.57
CA HIS A 266 -32.72 12.99 -1.62
C HIS A 266 -32.70 11.89 -0.56
N MET A 267 -32.50 10.62 -0.95
CA MET A 267 -32.37 9.50 -0.01
C MET A 267 -31.18 9.67 0.95
N CYS A 268 -30.13 10.36 0.52
CA CYS A 268 -28.95 10.67 1.34
C CYS A 268 -29.04 11.99 2.13
N GLY A 269 -30.20 12.66 2.11
CA GLY A 269 -30.40 13.92 2.84
C GLY A 269 -29.66 15.10 2.20
N GLY A 270 -29.56 15.12 0.88
CA GLY A 270 -28.93 16.19 0.09
C GLY A 270 -27.60 15.80 -0.56
N GLY A 271 -27.42 14.53 -0.92
CA GLY A 271 -26.20 14.02 -1.58
C GLY A 271 -25.15 13.47 -0.63
N PHE A 272 -24.00 13.05 -1.16
CA PHE A 272 -22.91 12.45 -0.40
C PHE A 272 -22.01 13.51 0.24
N PHE A 273 -21.26 13.16 1.28
CA PHE A 273 -20.21 14.04 1.79
C PHE A 273 -18.98 13.97 0.90
N ARG A 274 -18.34 15.13 0.63
CA ARG A 274 -17.12 15.20 -0.16
C ARG A 274 -15.99 14.36 0.44
N ASP A 275 -15.78 14.46 1.75
CA ASP A 275 -14.67 13.78 2.44
C ASP A 275 -15.11 12.40 2.98
N SER A 276 -15.88 11.64 2.18
CA SER A 276 -16.43 10.34 2.60
C SER A 276 -16.20 9.23 1.59
N ILE A 277 -16.16 8.00 2.09
CA ILE A 277 -16.11 6.79 1.28
C ILE A 277 -17.49 6.13 1.26
N LEU A 278 -18.05 6.04 0.06
CA LEU A 278 -19.26 5.34 -0.27
C LEU A 278 -18.95 3.93 -0.75
N LEU A 279 -19.71 2.96 -0.27
CA LEU A 279 -19.69 1.59 -0.76
C LEU A 279 -21.03 1.25 -1.39
N VAL A 280 -21.01 0.83 -2.66
CA VAL A 280 -22.16 0.27 -3.37
C VAL A 280 -22.02 -1.24 -3.41
N SER A 281 -22.84 -1.93 -2.63
CA SER A 281 -22.82 -3.38 -2.52
C SER A 281 -24.06 -4.01 -3.15
N GLY A 282 -23.89 -5.14 -3.82
CA GLY A 282 -24.99 -5.90 -4.38
C GLY A 282 -24.55 -7.02 -5.32
N ALA A 283 -25.48 -7.90 -5.67
CA ALA A 283 -25.21 -9.02 -6.55
C ALA A 283 -24.84 -8.56 -7.98
N THR A 284 -24.36 -9.48 -8.81
CA THR A 284 -24.10 -9.19 -10.23
C THR A 284 -25.37 -8.72 -10.97
N GLY A 285 -25.22 -7.77 -11.90
CA GLY A 285 -26.33 -7.21 -12.69
C GLY A 285 -27.30 -6.28 -11.94
N THR A 286 -27.06 -6.02 -10.65
CA THR A 286 -27.92 -5.12 -9.86
C THR A 286 -27.76 -3.64 -10.22
N GLY A 287 -26.67 -3.23 -10.88
CA GLY A 287 -26.46 -1.83 -11.31
C GLY A 287 -25.35 -1.08 -10.57
N LYS A 288 -24.41 -1.78 -9.92
CA LYS A 288 -23.27 -1.15 -9.23
C LYS A 288 -22.44 -0.26 -10.15
N THR A 289 -22.03 -0.79 -11.31
CA THR A 289 -21.29 -0.07 -12.35
C THR A 289 -22.06 1.13 -12.88
N LEU A 290 -23.39 1.02 -12.99
CA LEU A 290 -24.24 2.15 -13.35
C LEU A 290 -24.17 3.26 -12.30
N VAL A 291 -24.24 2.93 -11.00
CA VAL A 291 -24.07 3.92 -9.92
C VAL A 291 -22.68 4.56 -9.97
N SER A 292 -21.61 3.78 -10.15
CA SER A 292 -20.26 4.32 -10.34
C SER A 292 -20.18 5.27 -11.54
N THR A 293 -20.82 4.90 -12.65
CA THR A 293 -20.83 5.69 -13.88
C THR A 293 -21.58 7.00 -13.67
N GLN A 294 -22.77 6.97 -13.08
CA GLN A 294 -23.55 8.17 -12.78
C GLN A 294 -22.86 9.08 -11.74
N PHE A 295 -22.15 8.50 -10.76
CA PHE A 295 -21.35 9.26 -9.80
C PHE A 295 -20.21 10.05 -10.46
N ILE A 296 -19.50 9.41 -11.39
CA ILE A 296 -18.43 10.03 -12.17
C ILE A 296 -19.00 11.11 -13.12
N HIS A 297 -20.06 10.79 -13.85
CA HIS A 297 -20.73 11.74 -14.74
C HIS A 297 -21.28 12.95 -13.98
N GLY A 298 -21.92 12.74 -12.83
CA GLY A 298 -22.45 13.80 -11.97
C GLY A 298 -21.36 14.75 -11.46
N GLY A 299 -20.11 14.27 -11.30
CA GLY A 299 -18.97 15.15 -11.02
C GLY A 299 -18.50 15.93 -12.24
N ALA A 300 -18.33 15.23 -13.36
CA ALA A 300 -17.82 15.83 -14.58
C ALA A 300 -18.74 16.94 -15.13
N VAL A 301 -20.06 16.78 -15.03
CA VAL A 301 -21.04 17.84 -15.37
C VAL A 301 -20.88 19.08 -14.49
N ASN A 302 -20.42 18.92 -13.24
CA ASN A 302 -20.09 20.01 -12.33
C ASN A 302 -18.64 20.52 -12.49
N GLN A 303 -17.97 20.21 -13.61
CA GLN A 303 -16.58 20.59 -13.90
C GLN A 303 -15.56 20.04 -12.90
N GLU A 304 -15.87 18.91 -12.28
CA GLU A 304 -14.96 18.20 -11.39
C GLU A 304 -14.15 17.17 -12.18
N ARG A 305 -12.88 16.99 -11.78
CA ARG A 305 -12.04 15.92 -12.32
C ARG A 305 -12.42 14.59 -11.67
N CYS A 306 -12.71 13.61 -12.50
CA CYS A 306 -13.19 12.31 -12.09
C CYS A 306 -12.25 11.20 -12.57
N LEU A 307 -11.93 10.27 -11.68
CA LEU A 307 -11.06 9.13 -11.96
C LEU A 307 -11.80 7.82 -11.69
N LEU A 308 -11.83 6.93 -12.68
CA LEU A 308 -12.42 5.60 -12.55
C LEU A 308 -11.33 4.54 -12.71
N PHE A 309 -11.16 3.73 -11.68
CA PHE A 309 -10.38 2.49 -11.74
C PHE A 309 -11.33 1.32 -11.98
N ALA A 310 -11.18 0.66 -13.12
CA ALA A 310 -11.98 -0.48 -13.53
C ALA A 310 -11.15 -1.76 -13.59
N PHE A 311 -11.65 -2.81 -12.92
CA PHE A 311 -11.00 -4.10 -12.78
C PHE A 311 -11.82 -5.27 -13.34
N GLU A 312 -13.02 -5.00 -13.85
CA GLU A 312 -13.91 -6.02 -14.41
C GLU A 312 -14.20 -5.83 -15.91
N GLU A 313 -14.31 -4.59 -16.37
CA GLU A 313 -14.71 -4.26 -17.74
C GLU A 313 -13.60 -3.53 -18.50
N SER A 314 -13.52 -3.77 -19.82
CA SER A 314 -12.61 -3.04 -20.69
C SER A 314 -13.07 -1.60 -20.90
N ARG A 315 -12.14 -0.73 -21.29
CA ARG A 315 -12.44 0.67 -21.59
C ARG A 315 -13.54 0.81 -22.64
N GLU A 316 -13.44 0.09 -23.77
CA GLU A 316 -14.45 0.13 -24.84
C GLU A 316 -15.83 -0.32 -24.34
N GLN A 317 -15.88 -1.36 -23.51
CA GLN A 317 -17.12 -1.87 -22.96
C GLN A 317 -17.77 -0.86 -22.01
N LEU A 318 -16.99 -0.25 -21.11
CA LEU A 318 -17.47 0.80 -20.20
C LEU A 318 -18.00 2.01 -20.95
N PHE A 319 -17.28 2.48 -21.96
CA PHE A 319 -17.67 3.66 -22.73
C PHE A 319 -18.93 3.39 -23.56
N ARG A 320 -19.06 2.20 -24.15
CA ARG A 320 -20.28 1.75 -24.83
C ARG A 320 -21.47 1.71 -23.87
N ASN A 321 -21.29 1.15 -22.67
CA ASN A 321 -22.36 1.07 -21.68
C ASN A 321 -22.78 2.46 -21.18
N ALA A 322 -21.81 3.34 -20.90
CA ALA A 322 -22.05 4.74 -20.52
C ALA A 322 -22.84 5.49 -21.59
N THR A 323 -22.46 5.32 -22.87
CA THR A 323 -23.20 5.90 -24.01
C THR A 323 -24.64 5.37 -24.06
N GLY A 324 -24.81 4.08 -23.80
CA GLY A 324 -26.13 3.44 -23.70
C GLY A 324 -27.02 3.98 -22.59
N TRP A 325 -26.44 4.67 -21.60
CA TRP A 325 -27.15 5.37 -20.51
C TRP A 325 -27.17 6.90 -20.70
N GLY A 326 -26.81 7.39 -21.88
CA GLY A 326 -26.85 8.83 -22.21
C GLY A 326 -25.63 9.63 -21.72
N MET A 327 -24.54 8.97 -21.35
CA MET A 327 -23.33 9.62 -20.82
C MET A 327 -22.16 9.50 -21.82
N ASP A 328 -21.66 10.65 -22.30
CA ASP A 328 -20.58 10.69 -23.30
C ASP A 328 -19.19 10.72 -22.61
N TYR A 329 -18.68 9.53 -22.28
CA TYR A 329 -17.38 9.38 -21.63
C TYR A 329 -16.20 9.74 -22.56
N GLU A 330 -16.36 9.57 -23.88
CA GLU A 330 -15.35 9.99 -24.86
C GLU A 330 -15.13 11.50 -24.79
N GLN A 331 -16.22 12.28 -24.75
CA GLN A 331 -16.13 13.73 -24.66
C GLN A 331 -15.53 14.17 -23.31
N LEU A 332 -15.97 13.57 -22.20
CA LEU A 332 -15.46 13.91 -20.86
C LEU A 332 -13.95 13.66 -20.72
N GLU A 333 -13.42 12.60 -21.34
CA GLU A 333 -11.99 12.32 -21.33
C GLU A 333 -11.21 13.30 -22.22
N LYS A 334 -11.75 13.67 -23.39
CA LYS A 334 -11.16 14.71 -24.26
C LYS A 334 -11.11 16.09 -23.58
N ASP A 335 -12.12 16.40 -22.77
CA ASP A 335 -12.18 17.64 -21.99
C ASP A 335 -11.26 17.62 -20.76
N GLY A 336 -10.58 16.50 -20.49
CA GLY A 336 -9.69 16.34 -19.35
C GLY A 336 -10.41 16.28 -17.99
N LEU A 337 -11.72 16.07 -18.00
CA LEU A 337 -12.57 15.94 -16.81
C LEU A 337 -12.66 14.48 -16.34
N LEU A 338 -12.37 13.51 -17.20
CA LEU A 338 -12.40 12.09 -16.88
C LEU A 338 -11.06 11.42 -17.21
N LYS A 339 -10.58 10.54 -16.34
CA LYS A 339 -9.53 9.55 -16.65
C LYS A 339 -10.07 8.17 -16.27
N VAL A 340 -9.99 7.21 -17.18
CA VAL A 340 -10.39 5.81 -16.92
C VAL A 340 -9.18 4.89 -17.03
N VAL A 341 -8.94 4.10 -15.99
CA VAL A 341 -7.85 3.14 -15.89
C VAL A 341 -8.45 1.75 -15.80
N CYS A 342 -8.23 0.92 -16.82
CA CYS A 342 -8.76 -0.44 -16.90
C CYS A 342 -7.62 -1.46 -16.82
N GLU A 343 -7.59 -2.28 -15.77
CA GLU A 343 -6.54 -3.29 -15.58
C GLU A 343 -7.09 -4.54 -14.92
N TYR A 344 -6.58 -5.72 -15.29
CA TYR A 344 -6.92 -6.95 -14.59
C TYR A 344 -6.25 -7.00 -13.21
N PRO A 345 -6.96 -7.42 -12.14
CA PRO A 345 -6.38 -7.58 -10.80
C PRO A 345 -5.13 -8.46 -10.76
N GLU A 346 -5.05 -9.46 -11.64
CA GLU A 346 -3.98 -10.45 -11.72
C GLU A 346 -2.64 -9.86 -12.21
N THR A 347 -2.66 -8.67 -12.82
CA THR A 347 -1.45 -8.03 -13.38
C THR A 347 -0.40 -7.66 -12.33
N ALA A 348 -0.80 -7.47 -11.07
CA ALA A 348 0.09 -7.05 -10.00
C ALA A 348 -0.38 -7.51 -8.60
N GLY A 349 0.46 -7.29 -7.57
CA GLY A 349 0.06 -7.42 -6.17
C GLY A 349 -0.81 -6.25 -5.70
N LEU A 350 -1.48 -6.37 -4.54
CA LEU A 350 -2.28 -5.26 -4.02
C LEU A 350 -1.43 -4.07 -3.58
N GLU A 351 -0.20 -4.32 -3.14
CA GLU A 351 0.77 -3.29 -2.82
C GLU A 351 1.11 -2.43 -4.04
N ASP A 352 1.31 -3.08 -5.20
CA ASP A 352 1.60 -2.43 -6.47
C ASP A 352 0.38 -1.67 -6.99
N HIS A 353 -0.81 -2.28 -6.92
CA HIS A 353 -2.07 -1.60 -7.24
C HIS A 353 -2.26 -0.36 -6.38
N LEU A 354 -2.04 -0.44 -5.07
CA LEU A 354 -2.19 0.70 -4.16
C LEU A 354 -1.28 1.86 -4.55
N ILE A 355 -0.02 1.57 -4.83
CA ILE A 355 0.97 2.57 -5.18
C ILE A 355 0.66 3.19 -6.54
N LYS A 356 0.37 2.36 -7.54
CA LYS A 356 -0.02 2.84 -8.87
C LYS A 356 -1.26 3.73 -8.81
N MET A 357 -2.27 3.34 -8.02
CA MET A 357 -3.47 4.15 -7.82
C MET A 357 -3.14 5.48 -7.16
N LYS A 358 -2.27 5.50 -6.13
CA LYS A 358 -1.81 6.75 -5.50
C LYS A 358 -1.11 7.66 -6.50
N MET A 359 -0.15 7.14 -7.27
CA MET A 359 0.57 7.91 -8.29
C MET A 359 -0.39 8.51 -9.32
N ILE A 360 -1.37 7.74 -9.80
CA ILE A 360 -2.35 8.23 -10.77
C ILE A 360 -3.26 9.30 -10.15
N ILE A 361 -3.65 9.14 -8.89
CA ILE A 361 -4.43 10.15 -8.15
C ILE A 361 -3.62 11.44 -7.98
N GLU A 362 -2.34 11.34 -7.65
CA GLU A 362 -1.43 12.49 -7.49
C GLU A 362 -1.14 13.19 -8.82
N GLU A 363 -0.99 12.44 -9.91
CA GLU A 363 -0.77 13.02 -11.25
C GLU A 363 -2.03 13.72 -11.77
N PHE A 364 -3.21 13.11 -11.58
CA PHE A 364 -4.45 13.60 -12.18
C PHE A 364 -5.18 14.65 -11.32
N HIS A 365 -4.96 14.63 -10.00
CA HIS A 365 -5.64 15.47 -9.01
C HIS A 365 -7.19 15.44 -9.15
N PRO A 366 -7.84 14.27 -8.99
CA PRO A 366 -9.29 14.17 -9.10
C PRO A 366 -10.01 14.74 -7.87
N ASN A 367 -11.23 15.23 -8.07
CA ASN A 367 -12.19 15.52 -7.01
C ASN A 367 -12.99 14.26 -6.60
N ARG A 368 -13.17 13.33 -7.54
CA ARG A 368 -13.90 12.07 -7.34
C ARG A 368 -13.11 10.87 -7.83
N VAL A 369 -13.12 9.80 -7.04
CA VAL A 369 -12.52 8.51 -7.40
C VAL A 369 -13.58 7.42 -7.27
N ALA A 370 -13.75 6.63 -8.33
CA ALA A 370 -14.55 5.42 -8.32
C ALA A 370 -13.66 4.18 -8.53
N ILE A 371 -13.96 3.09 -7.81
CA ILE A 371 -13.28 1.80 -7.94
C ILE A 371 -14.33 0.73 -8.25
N ASP A 372 -14.22 0.13 -9.43
CA ASP A 372 -15.15 -0.88 -9.93
C ASP A 372 -14.41 -2.15 -10.42
N SER A 373 -14.22 -3.20 -9.63
CA SER A 373 -14.77 -3.45 -8.30
C SER A 373 -13.71 -3.83 -7.28
N LEU A 374 -13.94 -3.52 -6.00
CA LEU A 374 -13.10 -4.02 -4.91
C LEU A 374 -13.16 -5.54 -4.82
N SER A 375 -14.29 -6.16 -5.18
CA SER A 375 -14.42 -7.62 -5.21
C SER A 375 -13.53 -8.29 -6.26
N ALA A 376 -13.12 -7.58 -7.32
CA ALA A 376 -12.15 -8.10 -8.28
C ALA A 376 -10.74 -8.16 -7.65
N LEU A 377 -10.36 -7.14 -6.87
CA LEU A 377 -9.09 -7.07 -6.13
C LEU A 377 -9.05 -8.04 -4.94
N GLU A 378 -10.19 -8.32 -4.31
CA GLU A 378 -10.31 -9.29 -3.21
C GLU A 378 -9.88 -10.70 -3.65
N ARG A 379 -10.17 -11.10 -4.90
CA ARG A 379 -9.88 -12.46 -5.42
C ARG A 379 -8.40 -12.78 -5.54
N VAL A 380 -7.53 -11.77 -5.57
CA VAL A 380 -6.11 -11.93 -5.85
C VAL A 380 -5.22 -11.70 -4.63
N SER A 381 -5.81 -11.78 -3.43
CA SER A 381 -5.13 -11.49 -2.17
C SER A 381 -5.73 -12.28 -1.01
N THR A 382 -4.93 -12.43 0.06
CA THR A 382 -5.45 -12.83 1.36
C THR A 382 -6.41 -11.77 1.93
N MET A 383 -7.34 -12.20 2.78
CA MET A 383 -8.29 -11.32 3.49
C MET A 383 -7.60 -10.21 4.28
N ARG A 384 -6.45 -10.52 4.89
CA ARG A 384 -5.66 -9.54 5.62
C ARG A 384 -5.03 -8.52 4.67
N GLY A 385 -4.35 -8.97 3.61
CA GLY A 385 -3.74 -8.08 2.62
C GLY A 385 -4.77 -7.18 1.93
N PHE A 386 -5.95 -7.71 1.63
CA PHE A 386 -7.04 -6.95 1.04
C PHE A 386 -7.60 -5.89 1.99
N ARG A 387 -7.78 -6.23 3.27
CA ARG A 387 -8.20 -5.25 4.28
C ARG A 387 -7.14 -4.14 4.47
N GLU A 388 -5.87 -4.53 4.49
CA GLU A 388 -4.72 -3.62 4.54
C GLU A 388 -4.72 -2.65 3.34
N PHE A 389 -4.93 -3.16 2.13
CA PHE A 389 -5.10 -2.39 0.90
C PHE A 389 -6.26 -1.38 0.98
N VAL A 390 -7.46 -1.83 1.36
CA VAL A 390 -8.65 -0.96 1.45
C VAL A 390 -8.45 0.15 2.47
N ILE A 391 -7.82 -0.13 3.62
CA ILE A 391 -7.48 0.89 4.62
C ILE A 391 -6.50 1.91 4.03
N GLY A 392 -5.43 1.43 3.39
CA GLY A 392 -4.42 2.29 2.79
C GLY A 392 -5.00 3.24 1.74
N LEU A 393 -5.85 2.71 0.86
CA LEU A 393 -6.47 3.49 -0.19
C LEU A 393 -7.51 4.47 0.35
N THR A 394 -8.37 4.02 1.27
CA THR A 394 -9.38 4.87 1.93
C THR A 394 -8.75 6.04 2.66
N ALA A 395 -7.70 5.77 3.45
CA ALA A 395 -7.02 6.80 4.21
C ALA A 395 -6.33 7.81 3.29
N PHE A 396 -5.76 7.36 2.17
CA PHE A 396 -5.15 8.22 1.18
C PHE A 396 -6.17 9.14 0.49
N ILE A 397 -7.27 8.57 -0.01
CA ILE A 397 -8.37 9.33 -0.65
C ILE A 397 -8.92 10.39 0.32
N LYS A 398 -9.17 10.02 1.58
CA LYS A 398 -9.65 10.95 2.60
C LYS A 398 -8.65 12.05 2.94
N HIS A 399 -7.35 11.73 2.99
CA HIS A 399 -6.30 12.73 3.25
C HIS A 399 -6.23 13.78 2.15
N GLN A 400 -6.51 13.39 0.90
CA GLN A 400 -6.56 14.28 -0.25
C GLN A 400 -7.90 15.04 -0.39
N GLU A 401 -8.84 14.88 0.56
CA GLU A 401 -10.19 15.49 0.51
C GLU A 401 -10.99 15.11 -0.76
N ILE A 402 -10.78 13.87 -1.23
CA ILE A 402 -11.42 13.31 -2.44
C ILE A 402 -12.65 12.48 -2.06
N ALA A 403 -13.73 12.58 -2.84
CA ALA A 403 -14.89 11.72 -2.68
C ALA A 403 -14.65 10.34 -3.31
N GLY A 404 -14.78 9.28 -2.51
CA GLY A 404 -14.55 7.91 -2.96
C GLY A 404 -15.84 7.10 -3.10
N LEU A 405 -16.01 6.38 -4.22
CA LEU A 405 -17.06 5.39 -4.43
C LEU A 405 -16.44 4.04 -4.76
N PHE A 406 -16.71 3.03 -3.94
CA PHE A 406 -16.24 1.67 -4.16
C PHE A 406 -17.41 0.75 -4.47
N THR A 407 -17.27 -0.15 -5.44
CA THR A 407 -18.25 -1.22 -5.65
C THR A 407 -17.75 -2.53 -5.06
N ALA A 408 -18.68 -3.33 -4.53
CA ALA A 408 -18.40 -4.69 -4.09
C ALA A 408 -19.53 -5.62 -4.54
N THR A 409 -19.16 -6.70 -5.23
CA THR A 409 -20.12 -7.74 -5.63
C THR A 409 -20.32 -8.74 -4.50
N THR A 410 -21.58 -8.98 -4.12
CA THR A 410 -21.92 -10.07 -3.20
C THR A 410 -22.10 -11.38 -3.98
N PRO A 411 -21.64 -12.53 -3.45
CA PRO A 411 -21.80 -13.83 -4.12
C PRO A 411 -23.26 -14.29 -4.20
N THR A 412 -24.08 -13.85 -3.23
CA THR A 412 -25.48 -14.26 -3.13
C THR A 412 -26.37 -13.29 -3.91
N LEU A 413 -27.17 -13.86 -4.81
CA LEU A 413 -28.17 -13.13 -5.61
C LEU A 413 -29.33 -12.61 -4.75
N LEU A 414 -29.85 -13.47 -3.87
CA LEU A 414 -30.97 -13.21 -2.96
C LEU A 414 -30.48 -13.39 -1.52
N GLY A 415 -30.66 -12.35 -0.69
CA GLY A 415 -30.28 -12.40 0.72
C GLY A 415 -28.77 -12.54 1.00
N GLY A 416 -28.40 -12.58 2.28
CA GLY A 416 -27.01 -12.74 2.73
C GLY A 416 -26.82 -12.25 4.17
N SER A 417 -25.92 -12.89 4.91
CA SER A 417 -25.61 -12.53 6.31
C SER A 417 -24.71 -11.29 6.43
N SER A 418 -24.07 -10.87 5.34
CA SER A 418 -23.12 -9.76 5.32
C SER A 418 -23.35 -8.84 4.13
N VAL A 419 -23.00 -7.56 4.33
CA VAL A 419 -22.97 -6.52 3.30
C VAL A 419 -21.78 -6.70 2.35
N THR A 420 -20.67 -7.28 2.83
CA THR A 420 -19.44 -7.55 2.07
C THR A 420 -18.71 -8.75 2.67
N GLU A 421 -18.09 -9.61 1.87
CA GLU A 421 -17.34 -10.78 2.39
C GLU A 421 -16.20 -10.37 3.33
N ALA A 422 -15.38 -9.39 2.95
CA ALA A 422 -14.28 -8.88 3.78
C ALA A 422 -14.63 -7.89 4.90
N HIS A 423 -15.89 -7.79 5.33
CA HIS A 423 -16.32 -6.86 6.39
C HIS A 423 -15.89 -5.39 6.16
N ILE A 424 -15.80 -4.97 4.89
CA ILE A 424 -15.41 -3.63 4.43
C ILE A 424 -16.36 -2.55 4.95
N SER A 425 -17.61 -2.92 5.25
CA SER A 425 -18.66 -2.04 5.81
C SER A 425 -18.25 -1.27 7.08
N THR A 426 -17.23 -1.75 7.81
CA THR A 426 -16.69 -1.09 9.00
C THR A 426 -15.79 0.11 8.67
N ILE A 427 -15.13 0.05 7.51
CA ILE A 427 -14.15 1.04 7.02
C ILE A 427 -14.85 2.19 6.28
N THR A 428 -16.01 1.92 5.68
CA THR A 428 -16.76 2.89 4.87
C THR A 428 -17.66 3.78 5.71
N ASP A 429 -17.93 4.99 5.22
CA ASP A 429 -18.77 5.97 5.92
C ASP A 429 -20.25 5.80 5.54
N SER A 430 -20.48 5.52 4.25
CA SER A 430 -21.80 5.38 3.67
C SER A 430 -21.91 4.07 2.90
N ILE A 431 -23.07 3.43 2.95
CA ILE A 431 -23.33 2.17 2.27
C ILE A 431 -24.68 2.23 1.55
N ILE A 432 -24.65 1.99 0.25
CA ILE A 432 -25.82 1.74 -0.59
C ILE A 432 -25.87 0.24 -0.87
N LEU A 433 -27.03 -0.36 -0.64
CA LEU A 433 -27.28 -1.76 -0.90
C LEU A 433 -28.24 -1.90 -2.08
N LEU A 434 -27.81 -2.63 -3.11
CA LEU A 434 -28.60 -3.03 -4.27
C LEU A 434 -28.98 -4.51 -4.14
N ARG A 435 -30.26 -4.83 -4.36
CA ARG A 435 -30.79 -6.20 -4.26
C ARG A 435 -31.74 -6.51 -5.39
N TYR A 436 -31.83 -7.79 -5.74
CA TYR A 436 -33.00 -8.29 -6.44
C TYR A 436 -34.13 -8.54 -5.46
N VAL A 437 -35.35 -8.29 -5.93
CA VAL A 437 -36.59 -8.59 -5.22
C VAL A 437 -37.47 -9.37 -6.20
N GLU A 438 -37.71 -10.64 -5.92
CA GLU A 438 -38.65 -11.43 -6.70
C GLU A 438 -40.08 -11.03 -6.31
N MET A 439 -40.87 -10.59 -7.29
CA MET A 439 -42.28 -10.27 -7.08
C MET A 439 -43.10 -10.75 -8.26
N PHE A 440 -44.13 -11.54 -7.99
CA PHE A 440 -45.07 -12.03 -9.02
C PHE A 440 -44.36 -12.73 -10.20
N GLY A 441 -43.25 -13.43 -9.94
CA GLY A 441 -42.43 -14.08 -10.98
C GLY A 441 -41.52 -13.14 -11.77
N GLU A 442 -41.43 -11.86 -11.40
CA GLU A 442 -40.54 -10.87 -12.00
C GLU A 442 -39.36 -10.54 -11.07
N MET A 443 -38.17 -10.45 -11.66
CA MET A 443 -36.97 -9.98 -10.95
C MET A 443 -36.93 -8.46 -10.97
N ARG A 444 -37.34 -7.84 -9.88
CA ARG A 444 -37.25 -6.39 -9.67
C ARG A 444 -35.95 -6.04 -8.96
N ARG A 445 -35.56 -4.77 -9.02
CA ARG A 445 -34.37 -4.26 -8.34
C ARG A 445 -34.77 -3.30 -7.23
N GLY A 446 -34.12 -3.44 -6.08
CA GLY A 446 -34.33 -2.59 -4.91
C GLY A 446 -33.03 -1.93 -4.46
N LEU A 447 -33.13 -0.67 -4.06
CA LEU A 447 -32.04 0.15 -3.53
C LEU A 447 -32.41 0.62 -2.13
N THR A 448 -31.47 0.57 -1.20
CA THR A 448 -31.60 1.22 0.11
C THR A 448 -30.28 1.82 0.56
N VAL A 449 -30.35 2.97 1.25
CA VAL A 449 -29.20 3.54 1.95
C VAL A 449 -29.14 2.82 3.30
N LEU A 450 -28.20 1.88 3.44
CA LEU A 450 -28.10 1.06 4.65
C LEU A 450 -27.49 1.85 5.82
N LYS A 451 -26.52 2.70 5.51
CA LYS A 451 -25.76 3.47 6.50
C LYS A 451 -25.28 4.76 5.86
N MET A 452 -25.32 5.84 6.63
CA MET A 452 -24.67 7.10 6.28
C MET A 452 -24.21 7.79 7.56
N ARG A 453 -22.90 7.85 7.81
CA ARG A 453 -22.36 8.55 8.97
C ARG A 453 -22.50 10.06 8.77
N GLY A 454 -22.99 10.77 9.79
CA GLY A 454 -23.12 12.23 9.77
C GLY A 454 -24.36 12.77 9.03
N SER A 455 -25.25 11.91 8.52
CA SER A 455 -26.49 12.33 7.85
C SER A 455 -27.68 11.48 8.27
N ALA A 456 -28.85 12.10 8.37
CA ALA A 456 -30.08 11.36 8.21
C ALA A 456 -30.14 10.80 6.78
N HIS A 457 -30.74 9.63 6.61
CA HIS A 457 -30.94 9.01 5.32
C HIS A 457 -32.28 8.27 5.31
N ASP A 458 -32.83 8.10 4.12
CA ASP A 458 -34.03 7.32 3.89
C ASP A 458 -33.82 5.87 4.36
N LYS A 459 -34.83 5.33 5.01
CA LYS A 459 -34.87 3.97 5.58
C LYS A 459 -35.67 3.00 4.73
N ASP A 460 -36.39 3.51 3.72
CA ASP A 460 -37.15 2.68 2.82
C ASP A 460 -36.24 1.87 1.87
N ILE A 461 -36.73 0.72 1.44
CA ILE A 461 -36.20 -0.01 0.28
C ILE A 461 -37.04 0.39 -0.92
N ARG A 462 -36.42 1.06 -1.90
CA ARG A 462 -37.11 1.59 -3.08
C ARG A 462 -36.85 0.75 -4.31
N GLU A 463 -37.89 0.52 -5.09
CA GLU A 463 -37.75 -0.07 -6.42
C GLU A 463 -37.00 0.90 -7.34
N PHE A 464 -36.17 0.39 -8.25
CA PHE A 464 -35.62 1.20 -9.33
C PHE A 464 -35.60 0.44 -10.66
N SER A 465 -35.71 1.20 -11.74
CA SER A 465 -35.53 0.72 -13.12
C SER A 465 -34.26 1.30 -13.73
N ILE A 466 -33.81 0.68 -14.82
CA ILE A 466 -32.67 1.13 -15.61
C ILE A 466 -33.14 1.24 -17.06
N ASP A 467 -32.91 2.38 -17.69
CA ASP A 467 -33.19 2.58 -19.12
C ASP A 467 -32.04 3.35 -19.81
N GLY A 468 -32.30 3.85 -21.03
CA GLY A 468 -31.32 4.57 -21.84
C GLY A 468 -30.84 5.92 -21.26
N SER A 469 -31.43 6.38 -20.16
CA SER A 469 -31.05 7.59 -19.43
C SER A 469 -30.46 7.30 -18.04
N GLY A 470 -30.27 6.02 -17.70
CA GLY A 470 -29.63 5.58 -16.46
C GLY A 470 -30.61 5.03 -15.42
N MET A 471 -30.30 5.23 -14.13
CA MET A 471 -31.08 4.72 -13.00
C MET A 471 -32.25 5.64 -12.65
N HIS A 472 -33.44 5.06 -12.50
CA HIS A 472 -34.66 5.75 -12.04
C HIS A 472 -35.16 5.14 -10.74
N ILE A 473 -35.02 5.87 -9.63
CA ILE A 473 -35.46 5.39 -8.30
C ILE A 473 -36.94 5.74 -8.11
N GLY A 474 -37.74 4.71 -7.91
CA GLY A 474 -39.18 4.81 -7.78
C GLY A 474 -39.68 4.77 -6.33
N LYS A 475 -40.84 4.15 -6.16
CA LYS A 475 -41.55 4.07 -4.89
C LYS A 475 -40.96 2.99 -3.97
N PRO A 476 -41.15 3.12 -2.65
CA PRO A 476 -40.81 2.07 -1.70
C PRO A 476 -41.62 0.79 -1.93
N PHE A 477 -41.00 -0.37 -1.72
CA PHE A 477 -41.73 -1.62 -1.61
C PHE A 477 -42.59 -1.56 -0.34
N ARG A 478 -43.91 -1.53 -0.50
CA ARG A 478 -44.89 -1.61 0.59
C ARG A 478 -45.55 -2.99 0.57
N ASN A 479 -46.05 -3.42 1.73
CA ASN A 479 -46.75 -4.70 1.88
C ASN A 479 -45.89 -5.94 1.61
N ILE A 480 -44.57 -5.84 1.78
CA ILE A 480 -43.63 -6.95 1.58
C ILE A 480 -42.66 -6.98 2.76
N THR A 481 -42.45 -8.16 3.33
CA THR A 481 -41.43 -8.40 4.35
C THR A 481 -40.42 -9.43 3.85
N GLY A 482 -39.25 -9.52 4.49
CA GLY A 482 -38.24 -10.52 4.12
C GLY A 482 -37.36 -10.18 2.90
N ILE A 483 -37.44 -8.95 2.36
CA ILE A 483 -36.60 -8.51 1.23
C ILE A 483 -35.10 -8.69 1.53
N ILE A 484 -34.64 -8.25 2.71
CA ILE A 484 -33.24 -8.39 3.12
C ILE A 484 -32.83 -9.85 3.32
N ALA A 485 -33.76 -10.69 3.78
CA ALA A 485 -33.53 -12.12 3.95
C ALA A 485 -33.47 -12.87 2.61
N GLY A 486 -33.89 -12.24 1.50
CA GLY A 486 -33.96 -12.85 0.18
C GLY A 486 -35.21 -13.68 -0.08
N ASN A 487 -36.13 -13.76 0.88
CA ASN A 487 -37.40 -14.48 0.78
C ASN A 487 -38.56 -13.50 0.98
N PRO A 488 -38.91 -12.69 -0.04
CA PRO A 488 -39.97 -11.70 0.08
C PRO A 488 -41.34 -12.39 0.25
N ILE A 489 -42.08 -11.99 1.28
CA ILE A 489 -43.44 -12.46 1.54
C ILE A 489 -44.39 -11.27 1.45
N HIS A 490 -45.44 -11.40 0.64
CA HIS A 490 -46.49 -10.39 0.56
C HIS A 490 -47.36 -10.43 1.82
N VAL A 491 -47.57 -9.27 2.41
CA VAL A 491 -48.36 -9.08 3.63
C VAL A 491 -49.60 -8.27 3.29
N SER A 492 -50.76 -8.64 3.82
CA SER A 492 -52.00 -7.89 3.54
C SER A 492 -51.94 -6.48 4.15
N ALA A 493 -52.58 -5.49 3.51
CA ALA A 493 -52.56 -4.11 3.98
C ALA A 493 -53.11 -3.96 5.42
N GLY A 494 -54.17 -4.70 5.77
CA GLY A 494 -54.74 -4.68 7.12
C GLY A 494 -53.79 -5.27 8.18
N GLU A 495 -52.92 -6.20 7.81
CA GLU A 495 -51.89 -6.74 8.69
C GLU A 495 -50.75 -5.74 8.90
N VAL A 496 -50.39 -4.98 7.86
CA VAL A 496 -49.38 -3.90 7.96
C VAL A 496 -49.88 -2.78 8.88
N GLU A 497 -51.13 -2.34 8.74
CA GLU A 497 -51.73 -1.33 9.63
C GLU A 497 -51.78 -1.82 11.08
N ARG A 498 -52.17 -3.08 11.30
CA ARG A 498 -52.18 -3.72 12.62
C ARG A 498 -50.79 -3.78 13.27
N LEU A 499 -49.76 -4.09 12.50
CA LEU A 499 -48.39 -4.13 13.00
C LEU A 499 -47.83 -2.73 13.25
N GLY A 500 -48.18 -1.77 12.39
CA GLY A 500 -47.75 -0.37 12.53
C GLY A 500 -48.28 0.30 13.79
N SER A 501 -49.52 0.00 14.20
CA SER A 501 -50.11 0.56 15.43
C SER A 501 -49.44 0.06 16.71
N LEU A 502 -48.71 -1.06 16.69
CA LEU A 502 -47.96 -1.56 17.85
C LEU A 502 -46.69 -0.76 18.16
N PHE A 503 -46.23 0.07 17.21
CA PHE A 503 -45.01 0.87 17.33
C PHE A 503 -45.28 2.38 17.22
N GLN A 504 -46.55 2.79 17.24
CA GLN A 504 -46.90 4.19 17.45
C GLN A 504 -46.80 4.46 18.95
N ASP A 505 -45.88 5.37 19.32
CA ASP A 505 -45.81 5.84 20.70
C ASP A 505 -47.17 6.42 21.12
N GLU A 506 -47.71 5.93 22.24
CA GLU A 506 -48.81 6.64 22.91
C GLU A 506 -48.27 8.04 23.27
N VAL A 507 -48.82 9.06 22.60
CA VAL A 507 -48.42 10.47 22.71
C VAL A 507 -48.42 10.96 24.15
#